data_AF-A0A662SSL7-F1
#
_entry.id   AF-A0A662SSL7-F1
#
_cell.length_a   1.000
_cell.length_b   1.000
_cell.length_c   1.000
_cell.angle_alpha   90.00
_cell.angle_beta   90.00
_cell.angle_gamma   90.00
#
_symmetry.space_group_name_H-M   'P 1'
#
loop_
_entity.id
_entity.type
_entity.pdbx_description
1 polymer ?
#
loop_
_entity_poly.entity_id
_entity_poly.type
_entity_poly.pdbx_seq_one_letter_code
_entity_poly.pdbx_strand_id
1 'polypeptide(L)'
;SGTVCLVAASPGVFSLLKGLGVAVVYGSCAADTDFEAALMLADLAAELGCKVSLVEDSELSKLDVNLIVVGGPAVNKVAEELNFKLGVGFRRSRGGWVLLVDRPRRAFRGRDVGFVLASKLSGRVIIWVAGVAREGTAAAARYLAEHYSEVKLGSLTLVKGERVLEAASLTEEAERTVIKLTVYYFYSILRRYRGPWIGADETTRIHIWCIPPDLEEGWYIVWDASPSELPIAGIYNTVWLVRKFNSDAGTALVRLGRYYMPSDSTVIAELDRSQGVHYSIRENSYIIYWRTGLIPLGVQHSIPWTSGEMSFEIRPAKTPGAFALYIYRMGEVIACDLLVNVTRIEVNLGPDGKPTILELEVVKACPDARCISLVFKLKAKGPVLNVSELGDDLNLTQFLYILWWDGKRLLWAKTPEIEVPSWLPNKAHVNITDDTWLTVADPSKLED
;
A
#
# COMPACT_ATOMS: atom_id res chain seq x y z
N SER A 1 16.41 -50.20 12.26
CA SER A 1 16.79 -49.64 10.95
C SER A 1 16.30 -48.20 10.89
N GLY A 2 17.18 -47.24 11.15
CA GLY A 2 16.85 -45.82 11.03
C GLY A 2 16.94 -45.40 9.58
N THR A 3 15.82 -45.04 8.97
CA THR A 3 15.78 -44.52 7.61
C THR A 3 16.37 -43.12 7.60
N VAL A 4 17.58 -42.97 7.06
CA VAL A 4 18.19 -41.68 6.76
C VAL A 4 17.50 -41.12 5.52
N CYS A 5 16.69 -40.08 5.68
CA CYS A 5 16.21 -39.27 4.57
C CYS A 5 17.38 -38.42 4.04
N LEU A 6 17.99 -38.85 2.93
CA LEU A 6 18.85 -37.99 2.12
C LEU A 6 17.97 -36.94 1.42
N VAL A 7 17.99 -35.71 1.93
CA VAL A 7 17.40 -34.56 1.23
C VAL A 7 18.29 -34.26 0.02
N ALA A 8 17.83 -34.58 -1.19
CA ALA A 8 18.53 -34.23 -2.42
C ALA A 8 18.68 -32.71 -2.53
N ALA A 9 19.90 -32.22 -2.77
CA ALA A 9 20.14 -30.80 -3.01
C ALA A 9 19.33 -30.33 -4.23
N SER A 10 18.57 -29.24 -4.07
CA SER A 10 17.84 -28.61 -5.17
C SER A 10 18.84 -28.18 -6.26
N PRO A 11 18.60 -28.56 -7.54
CA PRO A 11 19.57 -28.33 -8.60
C PRO A 11 19.61 -26.85 -9.03
N GLY A 12 20.77 -26.37 -9.47
CA GLY A 12 20.99 -24.97 -9.90
C GLY A 12 20.17 -24.58 -11.13
N VAL A 13 19.88 -23.29 -11.31
CA VAL A 13 18.93 -22.76 -12.31
C VAL A 13 19.26 -23.19 -13.75
N PHE A 14 20.54 -23.26 -14.13
CA PHE A 14 20.96 -23.70 -15.47
C PHE A 14 20.61 -25.16 -15.77
N SER A 15 20.50 -26.02 -14.76
CA SER A 15 20.04 -27.39 -14.96
C SER A 15 18.61 -27.46 -15.50
N LEU A 16 17.77 -26.47 -15.15
CA LEU A 16 16.40 -26.34 -15.65
C LEU A 16 16.33 -25.84 -17.10
N LEU A 17 17.42 -25.22 -17.58
CA LEU A 17 17.54 -24.65 -18.92
C LEU A 17 18.23 -25.59 -19.91
N LYS A 18 18.86 -26.66 -19.44
CA LYS A 18 19.62 -27.59 -20.28
C LYS A 18 18.76 -28.16 -21.42
N GLY A 19 19.23 -28.02 -22.64
CA GLY A 19 18.55 -28.44 -23.86
C GLY A 19 17.42 -27.50 -24.35
N LEU A 20 17.07 -26.47 -23.57
CA LEU A 20 16.06 -25.47 -23.92
C LEU A 20 16.67 -24.27 -24.65
N GLY A 21 15.83 -23.55 -25.40
CA GLY A 21 16.18 -22.25 -25.99
C GLY A 21 16.28 -21.17 -24.90
N VAL A 22 17.40 -20.44 -24.90
CA VAL A 22 17.68 -19.33 -24.00
C VAL A 22 18.19 -18.14 -24.81
N ALA A 23 17.51 -17.01 -24.74
CA ALA A 23 18.01 -15.77 -25.32
C ALA A 23 18.77 -14.97 -24.25
N VAL A 24 20.04 -14.65 -24.51
CA VAL A 24 20.82 -13.72 -23.70
C VAL A 24 20.65 -12.33 -24.29
N VAL A 25 20.07 -11.42 -23.52
CA VAL A 25 19.60 -10.12 -23.99
C VAL A 25 20.45 -9.00 -23.40
N TYR A 26 21.02 -8.18 -24.26
CA TYR A 26 21.74 -6.96 -23.90
C TYR A 26 21.06 -5.73 -24.51
N GLY A 27 21.33 -4.56 -23.94
CA GLY A 27 20.71 -3.31 -24.38
C GLY A 27 21.28 -2.80 -25.71
N SER A 28 20.42 -2.27 -26.59
CA SER A 28 20.83 -1.58 -27.82
C SER A 28 21.74 -0.37 -27.58
N CYS A 29 21.61 0.26 -26.42
CA CYS A 29 22.46 1.36 -25.98
C CYS A 29 23.44 0.93 -24.86
N ALA A 30 23.69 -0.37 -24.72
CA ALA A 30 24.61 -0.90 -23.73
C ALA A 30 26.05 -0.46 -24.00
N ALA A 31 26.84 -0.31 -22.94
CA ALA A 31 28.28 -0.12 -23.09
C ALA A 31 28.96 -1.46 -23.36
N ASP A 32 30.17 -1.43 -23.92
CA ASP A 32 30.98 -2.62 -24.20
C ASP A 32 31.06 -3.57 -23.00
N THR A 33 31.18 -3.04 -21.78
CA THR A 33 31.22 -3.84 -20.55
C THR A 33 29.95 -4.67 -20.30
N ASP A 34 28.77 -4.13 -20.60
CA ASP A 34 27.50 -4.87 -20.45
C ASP A 34 27.34 -5.91 -21.58
N PHE A 35 27.87 -5.62 -22.78
CA PHE A 35 27.91 -6.56 -23.90
C PHE A 35 28.89 -7.72 -23.66
N GLU A 36 30.09 -7.45 -23.14
CA GLU A 36 31.07 -8.46 -22.73
C GLU A 36 30.51 -9.37 -21.64
N ALA A 37 29.77 -8.81 -20.67
CA ALA A 37 29.06 -9.59 -19.66
C ALA A 37 27.99 -10.50 -20.29
N ALA A 38 27.26 -10.02 -21.30
CA ALA A 38 26.29 -10.83 -22.03
C ALA A 38 26.94 -11.96 -22.84
N LEU A 39 28.07 -11.69 -23.52
CA LEU A 39 28.86 -12.71 -24.20
C LEU A 39 29.33 -13.80 -23.24
N MET A 40 29.92 -13.42 -22.11
CA MET A 40 30.38 -14.35 -21.08
C MET A 40 29.25 -15.27 -20.59
N LEU A 41 28.07 -14.73 -20.33
CA LEU A 41 26.93 -15.51 -19.87
C LEU A 41 26.30 -16.38 -20.98
N ALA A 42 26.41 -15.95 -22.24
CA ALA A 42 26.01 -16.74 -23.39
C ALA A 42 26.91 -17.97 -23.57
N ASP A 43 28.23 -17.78 -23.48
CA ASP A 43 29.21 -18.86 -23.55
C ASP A 43 29.01 -19.86 -22.40
N LEU A 44 28.87 -19.38 -21.17
CA LEU A 44 28.55 -20.22 -20.00
C LEU A 44 27.26 -21.04 -20.22
N ALA A 45 26.18 -20.40 -20.68
CA ALA A 45 24.92 -21.10 -20.91
C ALA A 45 25.05 -22.19 -21.99
N ALA A 46 25.85 -21.94 -23.04
CA ALA A 46 26.13 -22.89 -24.10
C ALA A 46 26.98 -24.08 -23.59
N GLU A 47 28.02 -23.82 -22.80
CA GLU A 47 28.84 -24.84 -22.14
C GLU A 47 28.02 -25.75 -21.23
N LEU A 48 27.02 -25.19 -20.54
CA LEU A 48 26.09 -25.93 -19.69
C LEU A 48 24.99 -26.66 -20.48
N GLY A 49 25.01 -26.56 -21.81
CA GLY A 49 24.15 -27.32 -22.73
C GLY A 49 22.81 -26.65 -23.06
N CYS A 50 22.68 -25.33 -22.89
CA CYS A 50 21.53 -24.56 -23.37
C CYS A 50 21.65 -24.28 -24.88
N LYS A 51 20.53 -24.09 -25.57
CA LYS A 51 20.51 -23.58 -26.95
C LYS A 51 20.46 -22.06 -26.92
N VAL A 52 21.62 -21.43 -27.03
CA VAL A 52 21.78 -20.00 -26.78
C VAL A 52 21.66 -19.16 -28.04
N SER A 53 20.96 -18.03 -27.94
CA SER A 53 21.02 -16.93 -28.90
C SER A 53 21.36 -15.63 -28.16
N LEU A 54 22.38 -14.91 -28.63
CA LEU A 54 22.67 -13.56 -28.14
C LEU A 54 21.84 -12.56 -28.96
N VAL A 55 21.04 -11.73 -28.29
CA VAL A 55 20.02 -10.89 -28.94
C VAL A 55 20.05 -9.48 -28.34
N GLU A 56 19.92 -8.47 -29.19
CA GLU A 56 19.77 -7.09 -28.75
C GLU A 56 18.33 -6.82 -28.28
N ASP A 57 18.14 -6.02 -27.25
CA ASP A 57 16.84 -5.79 -26.61
C ASP A 57 15.74 -5.30 -27.59
N SER A 58 16.11 -4.53 -28.61
CA SER A 58 15.19 -4.03 -29.64
C SER A 58 14.66 -5.10 -30.58
N GLU A 59 15.35 -6.24 -30.69
CA GLU A 59 14.96 -7.35 -31.56
C GLU A 59 14.00 -8.30 -30.85
N LEU A 60 13.85 -8.19 -29.52
CA LEU A 60 12.97 -9.02 -28.73
C LEU A 60 11.56 -8.42 -28.64
N SER A 61 10.64 -8.93 -29.46
CA SER A 61 9.25 -8.43 -29.51
C SER A 61 8.34 -8.95 -28.38
N LYS A 62 8.67 -10.10 -27.75
CA LYS A 62 7.90 -10.73 -26.67
C LYS A 62 8.80 -11.48 -25.68
N LEU A 63 8.39 -11.54 -24.41
CA LEU A 63 9.06 -12.26 -23.33
C LEU A 63 8.56 -13.72 -23.19
N ASP A 64 8.38 -14.43 -24.31
CA ASP A 64 7.81 -15.78 -24.34
C ASP A 64 8.86 -16.89 -24.51
N VAL A 65 10.13 -16.57 -24.28
CA VAL A 65 11.28 -17.49 -24.26
C VAL A 65 11.99 -17.44 -22.91
N ASN A 66 12.89 -18.38 -22.62
CA ASN A 66 13.75 -18.25 -21.43
C ASN A 66 14.81 -17.18 -21.69
N LEU A 67 15.08 -16.37 -20.67
CA LEU A 67 15.89 -15.17 -20.83
C LEU A 67 17.04 -15.14 -19.83
N ILE A 68 18.21 -14.69 -20.30
CA ILE A 68 19.25 -14.11 -19.44
C ILE A 68 19.34 -12.63 -19.82
N VAL A 69 18.84 -11.75 -18.96
CA VAL A 69 18.82 -10.31 -19.23
C VAL A 69 20.03 -9.67 -18.57
N VAL A 70 20.82 -8.94 -19.33
CA VAL A 70 22.04 -8.27 -18.84
C VAL A 70 21.86 -6.76 -18.89
N GLY A 71 22.11 -6.12 -17.76
CA GLY A 71 22.03 -4.67 -17.60
C GLY A 71 20.73 -4.19 -16.97
N GLY A 72 20.75 -2.92 -16.55
CA GLY A 72 19.64 -2.25 -15.89
C GLY A 72 18.68 -1.55 -16.87
N PRO A 73 17.54 -1.04 -16.35
CA PRO A 73 16.46 -0.46 -17.15
C PRO A 73 16.84 0.84 -17.89
N ALA A 74 17.98 1.44 -17.56
CA ALA A 74 18.46 2.65 -18.22
C ALA A 74 18.99 2.41 -19.64
N VAL A 75 19.42 1.18 -19.93
CA VAL A 75 20.10 0.84 -21.20
C VAL A 75 19.52 -0.40 -21.88
N ASN A 76 18.67 -1.17 -21.18
CA ASN A 76 18.03 -2.38 -21.68
C ASN A 76 16.50 -2.31 -21.48
N LYS A 77 15.74 -2.28 -22.57
CA LYS A 77 14.27 -2.20 -22.62
C LYS A 77 13.59 -3.42 -22.00
N VAL A 78 14.19 -4.60 -22.12
CA VAL A 78 13.67 -5.80 -21.45
C VAL A 78 13.84 -5.64 -19.93
N ALA A 79 14.97 -5.12 -19.47
CA ALA A 79 15.18 -4.81 -18.05
C ALA A 79 14.23 -3.70 -17.56
N GLU A 80 13.89 -2.71 -18.40
CA GLU A 80 12.86 -1.71 -18.12
C GLU A 80 11.49 -2.36 -17.91
N GLU A 81 11.11 -3.30 -18.78
CA GLU A 81 9.86 -4.04 -18.64
C GLU A 81 9.82 -4.92 -17.37
N LEU A 82 10.96 -5.53 -17.00
CA LEU A 82 11.06 -6.37 -15.81
C LEU A 82 11.13 -5.58 -14.49
N ASN A 83 11.43 -4.29 -14.56
CA ASN A 83 11.68 -3.45 -13.40
C ASN A 83 10.49 -3.49 -12.42
N PHE A 84 10.74 -3.92 -11.17
CA PHE A 84 9.73 -4.15 -10.12
C PHE A 84 8.69 -5.26 -10.38
N LYS A 85 8.64 -5.91 -11.56
CA LYS A 85 7.75 -7.06 -11.79
C LYS A 85 8.18 -8.30 -11.00
N LEU A 86 9.48 -8.41 -10.69
CA LEU A 86 10.07 -9.58 -10.03
C LEU A 86 10.55 -9.28 -8.59
N GLY A 87 10.02 -8.23 -7.96
CA GLY A 87 10.38 -7.87 -6.58
C GLY A 87 11.79 -7.28 -6.40
N VAL A 88 12.46 -6.94 -7.51
CA VAL A 88 13.71 -6.19 -7.55
C VAL A 88 13.63 -5.17 -8.69
N GLY A 89 14.24 -4.01 -8.50
CA GLY A 89 14.26 -2.98 -9.53
C GLY A 89 15.14 -1.80 -9.19
N PHE A 90 15.28 -0.89 -10.15
CA PHE A 90 16.06 0.32 -10.01
C PHE A 90 15.15 1.54 -10.03
N ARG A 91 15.43 2.49 -9.13
CA ARG A 91 14.78 3.81 -9.13
C ARG A 91 15.81 4.91 -9.22
N ARG A 92 15.56 5.90 -10.07
CA ARG A 92 16.37 7.11 -10.13
C ARG A 92 16.04 8.02 -8.93
N SER A 93 17.06 8.46 -8.20
CA SER A 93 16.96 9.40 -7.09
C SER A 93 17.85 10.63 -7.33
N ARG A 94 17.74 11.68 -6.50
CA ARG A 94 18.61 12.87 -6.58
C ARG A 94 20.12 12.54 -6.47
N GLY A 95 20.48 11.38 -5.93
CA GLY A 95 21.87 10.90 -5.81
C GLY A 95 22.28 9.82 -6.82
N GLY A 96 21.52 9.63 -7.90
CA GLY A 96 21.77 8.59 -8.90
C GLY A 96 20.81 7.39 -8.78
N TRP A 97 21.13 6.32 -9.51
CA TRP A 97 20.38 5.07 -9.47
C TRP A 97 20.53 4.36 -8.12
N VAL A 98 19.45 3.75 -7.66
CA VAL A 98 19.40 2.97 -6.43
C VAL A 98 18.75 1.64 -6.76
N LEU A 99 19.38 0.54 -6.34
CA LEU A 99 18.80 -0.80 -6.40
C LEU A 99 17.85 -0.98 -5.22
N LEU A 100 16.63 -1.43 -5.50
CA LEU A 100 15.59 -1.70 -4.52
C LEU A 100 15.23 -3.19 -4.62
N VAL A 101 15.24 -3.86 -3.48
CA VAL A 101 14.79 -5.24 -3.31
C VAL A 101 13.55 -5.20 -2.41
N ASP A 102 12.47 -5.89 -2.78
CA ASP A 102 11.20 -5.84 -2.05
C ASP A 102 11.17 -6.81 -0.86
N ARG A 103 11.92 -7.93 -0.91
CA ARG A 103 11.99 -8.93 0.16
C ARG A 103 13.41 -9.42 0.45
N PRO A 104 14.03 -9.03 1.58
CA PRO A 104 13.59 -7.98 2.50
C PRO A 104 13.65 -6.59 1.84
N ARG A 105 12.77 -5.67 2.23
CA ARG A 105 12.74 -4.31 1.66
C ARG A 105 14.04 -3.57 1.97
N ARG A 106 14.95 -3.49 1.00
CA ARG A 106 16.28 -2.91 1.16
C ARG A 106 16.68 -2.07 -0.05
N ALA A 107 17.42 -1.00 0.20
CA ALA A 107 17.98 -0.13 -0.81
C ALA A 107 19.49 -0.23 -0.81
N PHE A 108 20.08 -0.46 -1.98
CA PHE A 108 21.52 -0.57 -2.13
C PHE A 108 22.04 0.52 -3.07
N ARG A 109 23.11 1.17 -2.61
CA ARG A 109 23.79 2.28 -3.29
C ARG A 109 25.26 1.94 -3.44
N GLY A 110 25.87 2.43 -4.51
CA GLY A 110 27.26 2.16 -4.87
C GLY A 110 27.34 1.69 -6.31
N ARG A 111 28.31 2.19 -7.06
CA ARG A 111 28.48 1.86 -8.48
C ARG A 111 28.84 0.38 -8.70
N ASP A 112 29.49 -0.21 -7.71
CA ASP A 112 29.96 -1.59 -7.66
C ASP A 112 28.89 -2.59 -7.18
N VAL A 113 27.69 -2.12 -6.86
CA VAL A 113 26.58 -2.97 -6.41
C VAL A 113 25.82 -3.54 -7.60
N GLY A 114 25.62 -4.85 -7.60
CA GLY A 114 24.73 -5.52 -8.55
C GLY A 114 24.04 -6.75 -7.97
N PHE A 115 23.28 -7.43 -8.81
CA PHE A 115 22.53 -8.61 -8.42
C PHE A 115 22.41 -9.63 -9.54
N VAL A 116 22.17 -10.87 -9.11
CA VAL A 116 21.73 -11.98 -9.95
C VAL A 116 20.38 -12.45 -9.40
N LEU A 117 19.35 -12.36 -10.23
CA LEU A 117 18.02 -12.85 -9.93
C LEU A 117 17.71 -14.04 -10.83
N ALA A 118 17.26 -15.16 -10.28
CA ALA A 118 16.68 -16.25 -11.05
C ALA A 118 15.21 -16.44 -10.66
N SER A 119 14.29 -16.23 -11.60
CA SER A 119 12.84 -16.27 -11.35
C SER A 119 12.07 -16.83 -12.55
N LYS A 120 10.74 -16.93 -12.42
CA LYS A 120 9.83 -17.25 -13.51
C LYS A 120 8.90 -16.07 -13.81
N LEU A 121 8.64 -15.85 -15.09
CA LEU A 121 7.61 -14.94 -15.57
C LEU A 121 6.83 -15.65 -16.68
N SER A 122 5.50 -15.73 -16.53
CA SER A 122 4.62 -16.39 -17.52
C SER A 122 5.07 -17.82 -17.90
N GLY A 123 5.59 -18.57 -16.93
CA GLY A 123 6.07 -19.94 -17.13
C GLY A 123 7.47 -20.07 -17.78
N ARG A 124 8.13 -18.95 -18.10
CA ARG A 124 9.51 -18.93 -18.61
C ARG A 124 10.49 -18.57 -17.51
N VAL A 125 11.70 -19.14 -17.56
CA VAL A 125 12.77 -18.82 -16.63
C VAL A 125 13.44 -17.53 -17.08
N ILE A 126 13.62 -16.60 -16.14
CA ILE A 126 14.34 -15.35 -16.32
C ILE A 126 15.49 -15.32 -15.33
N ILE A 127 16.71 -15.17 -15.86
CA ILE A 127 17.89 -14.83 -15.08
C ILE A 127 18.22 -13.37 -15.37
N TRP A 128 18.04 -12.47 -14.41
CA TRP A 128 18.34 -11.05 -14.57
C TRP A 128 19.62 -10.68 -13.83
N VAL A 129 20.60 -10.17 -14.57
CA VAL A 129 21.93 -9.78 -14.09
C VAL A 129 22.12 -8.29 -14.32
N ALA A 130 22.13 -7.50 -13.25
CA ALA A 130 22.18 -6.05 -13.37
C ALA A 130 22.83 -5.36 -12.18
N GLY A 131 23.43 -4.19 -12.43
CA GLY A 131 24.02 -3.32 -11.42
C GLY A 131 23.42 -1.93 -11.35
N VAL A 132 23.67 -1.25 -10.23
CA VAL A 132 23.38 0.19 -10.06
C VAL A 132 24.14 1.02 -11.09
N ALA A 133 25.35 0.56 -11.44
CA ALA A 133 26.13 1.03 -12.57
C ALA A 133 26.80 -0.17 -13.28
N ARG A 134 27.53 0.12 -14.35
CA ARG A 134 28.21 -0.87 -15.20
C ARG A 134 29.15 -1.79 -14.40
N GLU A 135 29.86 -1.22 -13.41
CA GLU A 135 30.76 -1.97 -12.56
C GLU A 135 30.01 -3.03 -11.74
N GLY A 136 28.81 -2.71 -11.25
CA GLY A 136 27.92 -3.64 -10.56
C GLY A 136 27.37 -4.73 -11.47
N THR A 137 27.00 -4.42 -12.72
CA THR A 137 26.56 -5.43 -13.71
C THR A 137 27.68 -6.42 -13.98
N ALA A 138 28.90 -5.93 -14.21
CA ALA A 138 30.07 -6.77 -14.44
C ALA A 138 30.42 -7.64 -13.22
N ALA A 139 30.29 -7.11 -12.01
CA ALA A 139 30.46 -7.89 -10.78
C ALA A 139 29.42 -9.02 -10.66
N ALA A 140 28.15 -8.72 -10.95
CA ALA A 140 27.08 -9.72 -10.91
C ALA A 140 27.23 -10.81 -11.98
N ALA A 141 27.64 -10.44 -13.19
CA ALA A 141 27.90 -11.39 -14.28
C ALA A 141 29.06 -12.34 -13.94
N ARG A 142 30.17 -11.81 -13.42
CA ARG A 142 31.30 -12.64 -12.94
C ARG A 142 30.88 -13.58 -11.82
N TYR A 143 30.11 -13.07 -10.85
CA TYR A 143 29.58 -13.92 -9.77
C TYR A 143 28.75 -15.08 -10.32
N LEU A 144 27.82 -14.81 -11.24
CA LEU A 144 27.00 -15.86 -11.86
C LEU A 144 27.88 -16.88 -12.62
N ALA A 145 28.90 -16.42 -13.34
CA ALA A 145 29.81 -17.31 -14.07
C ALA A 145 30.60 -18.25 -13.15
N GLU A 146 31.06 -17.74 -12.01
CA GLU A 146 31.86 -18.53 -11.05
C GLU A 146 31.00 -19.44 -10.16
N HIS A 147 29.77 -19.02 -9.83
CA HIS A 147 28.91 -19.67 -8.83
C HIS A 147 27.56 -20.15 -9.41
N TYR A 148 27.50 -20.43 -10.72
CA TYR A 148 26.26 -20.77 -11.44
C TYR A 148 25.50 -21.98 -10.85
N SER A 149 26.21 -22.91 -10.21
CA SER A 149 25.64 -24.11 -9.59
C SER A 149 24.90 -23.80 -8.29
N GLU A 150 25.23 -22.68 -7.64
CA GLU A 150 24.65 -22.23 -6.38
C GLU A 150 23.38 -21.38 -6.58
N VAL A 151 23.24 -20.75 -7.75
CA VAL A 151 22.08 -19.93 -8.10
C VAL A 151 20.88 -20.83 -8.38
N LYS A 152 19.82 -20.68 -7.59
CA LYS A 152 18.60 -21.51 -7.66
C LYS A 152 17.44 -20.72 -8.24
N LEU A 153 16.45 -21.41 -8.79
CA LEU A 153 15.21 -20.75 -9.16
C LEU A 153 14.53 -20.16 -7.90
N GLY A 154 14.03 -18.94 -8.01
CA GLY A 154 13.49 -18.20 -6.86
C GLY A 154 14.60 -17.72 -5.93
N SER A 155 15.76 -17.31 -6.45
CA SER A 155 16.83 -16.74 -5.64
C SER A 155 17.27 -15.38 -6.16
N LEU A 156 17.68 -14.54 -5.23
CA LEU A 156 18.32 -13.26 -5.47
C LEU A 156 19.64 -13.23 -4.72
N THR A 157 20.72 -13.01 -5.46
CA THR A 157 22.05 -12.80 -4.89
C THR A 157 22.48 -11.37 -5.13
N LEU A 158 22.87 -10.68 -4.06
CA LEU A 158 23.42 -9.33 -4.11
C LEU A 158 24.94 -9.38 -4.02
N VAL A 159 25.61 -8.60 -4.87
CA VAL A 159 27.06 -8.49 -4.91
C VAL A 159 27.51 -7.04 -4.81
N LYS A 160 28.71 -6.85 -4.27
CA LYS A 160 29.42 -5.58 -4.25
C LYS A 160 30.89 -5.82 -4.53
N GLY A 161 31.32 -5.57 -5.76
CA GLY A 161 32.61 -6.04 -6.25
C GLY A 161 32.69 -7.57 -6.16
N GLU A 162 33.73 -8.10 -5.52
CA GLU A 162 33.93 -9.56 -5.33
C GLU A 162 33.22 -10.12 -4.10
N ARG A 163 32.51 -9.29 -3.33
CA ARG A 163 31.84 -9.71 -2.10
C ARG A 163 30.35 -9.99 -2.33
N VAL A 164 29.87 -11.11 -1.81
CA VAL A 164 28.44 -11.38 -1.66
C VAL A 164 27.91 -10.61 -0.46
N LEU A 165 26.86 -9.82 -0.67
CA LEU A 165 26.23 -9.04 0.39
C LEU A 165 25.12 -9.81 1.11
N GLU A 166 24.33 -10.59 0.37
CA GLU A 166 23.26 -11.44 0.90
C GLU A 166 22.71 -12.35 -0.22
N ALA A 167 22.41 -13.61 0.10
CA ALA A 167 21.64 -14.51 -0.75
C ALA A 167 20.24 -14.68 -0.13
N ALA A 168 19.23 -14.09 -0.76
CA ALA A 168 17.84 -14.22 -0.34
C ALA A 168 17.11 -15.21 -1.26
N SER A 169 16.38 -16.18 -0.70
CA SER A 169 15.44 -16.98 -1.48
C SER A 169 14.18 -16.15 -1.74
N LEU A 170 13.98 -15.74 -2.99
CA LEU A 170 12.70 -15.26 -3.50
C LEU A 170 11.80 -16.47 -3.80
N THR A 171 11.26 -17.10 -2.77
CA THR A 171 10.19 -18.10 -2.98
C THR A 171 9.05 -17.44 -3.76
N GLU A 172 8.62 -18.10 -4.85
CA GLU A 172 7.53 -17.66 -5.73
C GLU A 172 6.27 -17.36 -4.92
N GLU A 173 6.08 -16.08 -4.61
CA GLU A 173 4.81 -15.45 -4.30
C GLU A 173 5.08 -13.96 -4.22
N ALA A 174 4.54 -13.16 -5.14
CA ALA A 174 4.64 -11.71 -5.10
C ALA A 174 3.74 -11.13 -3.99
N GLU A 175 4.15 -11.28 -2.74
CA GLU A 175 3.60 -10.62 -1.55
C GLU A 175 4.35 -9.32 -1.21
N ARG A 176 3.66 -8.20 -1.25
CA ARG A 176 3.34 -7.42 -0.05
C ARG A 176 4.56 -6.90 0.70
N THR A 177 4.67 -5.58 0.75
CA THR A 177 5.45 -4.86 1.75
C THR A 177 4.87 -5.14 3.13
N VAL A 178 5.33 -6.23 3.74
CA VAL A 178 5.02 -6.62 5.12
C VAL A 178 5.83 -5.75 6.06
N ILE A 179 5.18 -5.03 6.97
CA ILE A 179 5.86 -4.74 8.25
C ILE A 179 5.45 -5.83 9.22
N LYS A 180 6.41 -6.63 9.69
CA LYS A 180 6.23 -7.34 10.96
C LYS A 180 6.28 -6.32 12.08
N LEU A 181 5.12 -5.76 12.47
CA LEU A 181 5.05 -5.02 13.72
C LEU A 181 5.26 -6.06 14.81
N THR A 182 6.40 -6.04 15.50
CA THR A 182 6.60 -7.02 16.58
C THR A 182 5.62 -6.67 17.69
N VAL A 183 4.51 -7.41 17.78
CA VAL A 183 3.66 -7.35 18.97
C VAL A 183 4.43 -8.01 20.08
N TYR A 184 4.89 -7.18 20.99
CA TYR A 184 5.26 -7.66 22.30
C TYR A 184 3.95 -7.91 23.04
N TYR A 185 3.59 -9.19 23.16
CA TYR A 185 2.64 -9.60 24.18
C TYR A 185 3.31 -9.34 25.52
N PHE A 186 2.98 -8.21 26.14
CA PHE A 186 3.20 -8.12 27.57
C PHE A 186 2.17 -9.06 28.20
N TYR A 187 2.65 -10.22 28.63
CA TYR A 187 2.05 -10.85 29.81
C TYR A 187 1.89 -9.74 30.84
N SER A 188 0.66 -9.59 31.36
CA SER A 188 0.28 -8.60 32.37
C SER A 188 1.47 -8.26 33.25
N ILE A 189 2.08 -7.09 33.03
CA ILE A 189 3.07 -6.60 33.98
C ILE A 189 2.22 -6.12 35.17
N LEU A 190 2.02 -7.01 36.13
CA LEU A 190 1.62 -6.66 37.50
C LEU A 190 2.73 -5.80 38.09
N ARG A 191 2.75 -4.51 37.76
CA ARG A 191 3.59 -3.51 38.43
C ARG A 191 2.80 -2.24 38.68
N ARG A 192 2.98 -1.73 39.89
CA ARG A 192 2.38 -0.48 40.37
C ARG A 192 2.80 0.67 39.47
N TYR A 193 1.88 1.14 38.64
CA TYR A 193 2.03 2.39 37.89
C TYR A 193 1.47 3.56 38.71
N ARG A 194 2.22 4.66 38.85
CA ARG A 194 1.74 5.94 39.39
C ARG A 194 1.64 6.97 38.27
N GLY A 195 0.62 6.85 37.43
CA GLY A 195 0.24 7.86 36.43
C GLY A 195 -1.28 7.88 36.23
N PRO A 196 -1.82 8.82 35.43
CA PRO A 196 -3.24 9.17 35.44
C PRO A 196 -4.13 8.19 34.66
N TRP A 197 -3.81 6.90 34.70
CA TRP A 197 -4.63 5.86 34.08
C TRP A 197 -5.80 5.55 35.00
N ILE A 198 -6.97 6.03 34.61
CA ILE A 198 -8.24 5.68 35.24
C ILE A 198 -8.62 4.27 34.77
N GLY A 199 -8.64 3.30 35.68
CA GLY A 199 -9.52 2.13 35.56
C GLY A 199 -8.93 0.78 35.11
N ALA A 200 -7.62 0.63 34.93
CA ALA A 200 -7.05 -0.69 34.63
C ALA A 200 -7.01 -1.56 35.89
N ASP A 201 -7.80 -2.64 35.91
CA ASP A 201 -7.68 -3.70 36.91
C ASP A 201 -6.42 -4.55 36.66
N GLU A 202 -6.04 -5.38 37.63
CA GLU A 202 -4.86 -6.26 37.57
C GLU A 202 -4.90 -7.30 36.43
N THR A 203 -5.97 -7.35 35.62
CA THR A 203 -6.18 -8.33 34.56
C THR A 203 -6.16 -7.75 33.14
N THR A 204 -6.01 -6.43 33.00
CA THR A 204 -6.07 -5.76 31.69
C THR A 204 -4.80 -6.07 30.85
N ARG A 205 -4.98 -6.65 29.66
CA ARG A 205 -3.89 -6.92 28.70
C ARG A 205 -3.66 -5.72 27.80
N ILE A 206 -2.41 -5.28 27.67
CA ILE A 206 -2.04 -4.13 26.82
C ILE A 206 -1.21 -4.62 25.63
N HIS A 207 -1.62 -4.25 24.42
CA HIS A 207 -0.93 -4.57 23.18
C HIS A 207 -0.09 -3.38 22.69
N ILE A 208 1.22 -3.58 22.52
CA ILE A 208 2.14 -2.53 22.07
C ILE A 208 2.64 -2.83 20.65
N TRP A 209 2.53 -1.84 19.77
CA TRP A 209 2.94 -1.92 18.37
C TRP A 209 4.22 -1.14 18.13
N CYS A 210 5.26 -1.79 17.58
CA CYS A 210 6.57 -1.15 17.37
C CYS A 210 6.75 -0.68 15.92
N ILE A 211 7.00 0.62 15.70
CA ILE A 211 7.32 1.20 14.38
C ILE A 211 8.84 1.32 14.23
N PRO A 212 9.48 0.65 13.25
CA PRO A 212 10.91 0.77 13.01
C PRO A 212 11.33 2.21 12.64
N PRO A 213 12.50 2.69 13.10
CA PRO A 213 12.92 4.07 12.90
C PRO A 213 13.46 4.37 11.50
N ASP A 214 13.84 3.34 10.75
CA ASP A 214 14.39 3.38 9.41
C ASP A 214 13.32 3.40 8.32
N LEU A 215 12.04 3.44 8.70
CA LEU A 215 10.94 3.57 7.76
C LEU A 215 10.94 4.95 7.08
N GLU A 216 10.63 4.93 5.78
CA GLU A 216 10.40 6.11 4.98
C GLU A 216 8.92 6.52 5.05
N GLU A 217 8.63 7.76 4.70
CA GLU A 217 7.24 8.24 4.67
C GLU A 217 6.40 7.43 3.67
N GLY A 218 5.17 7.07 4.07
CA GLY A 218 4.25 6.31 3.23
C GLY A 218 3.44 5.25 3.96
N TRP A 219 2.63 4.54 3.18
CA TRP A 219 1.73 3.50 3.68
C TRP A 219 2.43 2.19 3.97
N TYR A 220 2.01 1.56 5.06
CA TYR A 220 2.47 0.27 5.52
C TYR A 220 1.31 -0.60 5.96
N ILE A 221 1.37 -1.89 5.60
CA ILE A 221 0.39 -2.89 6.02
C ILE A 221 1.00 -3.69 7.15
N VAL A 222 0.19 -3.90 8.19
CA VAL A 222 0.60 -4.60 9.39
C VAL A 222 0.55 -6.09 9.14
N TRP A 223 1.66 -6.80 9.34
CA TRP A 223 1.74 -8.27 9.38
C TRP A 223 1.14 -9.03 8.19
N ASP A 224 1.08 -8.42 7.01
CA ASP A 224 0.34 -8.99 5.87
C ASP A 224 -1.12 -9.27 6.15
N ALA A 225 -1.66 -8.62 7.18
CA ALA A 225 -3.03 -8.75 7.61
C ALA A 225 -3.93 -8.63 6.39
N SER A 226 -4.76 -9.65 6.17
CA SER A 226 -5.78 -9.60 5.12
C SER A 226 -6.67 -8.36 5.31
N PRO A 227 -7.40 -7.89 4.28
CA PRO A 227 -8.31 -6.74 4.43
C PRO A 227 -9.31 -6.86 5.60
N SER A 228 -9.66 -8.09 5.96
CA SER A 228 -10.55 -8.45 7.09
C SER A 228 -9.83 -8.59 8.42
N GLU A 229 -8.52 -8.79 8.43
CA GLU A 229 -7.74 -8.94 9.65
C GLU A 229 -7.37 -7.55 10.19
N LEU A 230 -7.72 -7.29 11.45
CA LEU A 230 -7.58 -5.98 12.10
C LEU A 230 -6.62 -6.09 13.28
N PRO A 231 -5.32 -6.20 13.03
CA PRO A 231 -4.33 -6.50 14.05
C PRO A 231 -4.25 -5.39 15.09
N ILE A 232 -4.28 -4.11 14.69
CA ILE A 232 -4.15 -2.99 15.62
C ILE A 232 -5.49 -2.69 16.29
N ALA A 233 -5.58 -3.00 17.59
CA ALA A 233 -6.75 -2.75 18.45
C ALA A 233 -8.07 -3.35 17.93
N GLY A 234 -8.02 -4.36 17.05
CA GLY A 234 -9.21 -4.89 16.40
C GLY A 234 -9.85 -3.95 15.37
N ILE A 235 -9.22 -2.81 15.04
CA ILE A 235 -9.84 -1.73 14.25
C ILE A 235 -9.02 -1.38 13.00
N TYR A 236 -7.70 -1.44 13.06
CA TYR A 236 -6.82 -0.96 11.99
C TYR A 236 -5.89 -2.06 11.45
N ASN A 237 -5.56 -1.96 10.17
CA ASN A 237 -4.62 -2.88 9.50
C ASN A 237 -3.56 -2.18 8.65
N THR A 238 -3.56 -0.84 8.64
CA THR A 238 -2.52 -0.04 8.01
C THR A 238 -2.04 1.10 8.90
N VAL A 239 -0.80 1.52 8.65
CA VAL A 239 -0.17 2.70 9.23
C VAL A 239 0.37 3.55 8.09
N TRP A 240 0.06 4.84 8.09
CA TRP A 240 0.72 5.80 7.22
C TRP A 240 1.73 6.61 8.03
N LEU A 241 3.02 6.44 7.72
CA LEU A 241 4.08 7.26 8.29
C LEU A 241 4.07 8.61 7.56
N VAL A 242 3.61 9.66 8.24
CA VAL A 242 3.52 11.02 7.73
C VAL A 242 4.88 11.71 7.82
N ARG A 243 5.57 11.52 8.96
CA ARG A 243 6.90 12.06 9.19
C ARG A 243 7.74 11.01 9.89
N LYS A 244 8.92 10.73 9.34
CA LYS A 244 9.92 9.83 9.94
C LYS A 244 10.44 10.37 11.28
N PHE A 245 11.21 9.54 11.98
CA PHE A 245 11.83 9.91 13.24
C PHE A 245 12.74 11.12 13.09
N ASN A 246 12.47 12.15 13.87
CA ASN A 246 13.40 13.26 14.05
C ASN A 246 14.51 12.80 15.03
N SER A 247 15.78 12.85 14.60
CA SER A 247 16.94 12.51 15.44
C SER A 247 16.98 13.29 16.76
N ASP A 248 16.43 14.51 16.74
CA ASP A 248 16.54 15.44 17.86
C ASP A 248 15.36 15.30 18.84
N ALA A 249 14.19 14.90 18.35
CA ALA A 249 12.97 14.77 19.15
C ALA A 249 12.62 13.31 19.51
N GLY A 250 13.16 12.33 18.77
CA GLY A 250 12.84 10.93 18.97
C GLY A 250 11.37 10.57 18.69
N THR A 251 10.64 11.41 17.95
CA THR A 251 9.22 11.18 17.62
C THR A 251 9.00 10.99 16.12
N ALA A 252 8.01 10.16 15.78
CA ALA A 252 7.46 10.01 14.45
C ALA A 252 6.00 10.46 14.42
N LEU A 253 5.49 10.79 13.24
CA LEU A 253 4.10 11.19 13.05
C LEU A 253 3.39 10.20 12.15
N VAL A 254 2.28 9.63 12.61
CA VAL A 254 1.57 8.57 11.88
C VAL A 254 0.07 8.82 11.81
N ARG A 255 -0.59 8.19 10.84
CA ARG A 255 -2.04 7.98 10.85
C ARG A 255 -2.32 6.47 10.81
N LEU A 256 -3.35 6.02 11.54
CA LEU A 256 -3.82 4.64 11.48
C LEU A 256 -4.99 4.53 10.51
N GLY A 257 -5.06 3.42 9.80
CA GLY A 257 -5.97 3.27 8.69
C GLY A 257 -6.42 1.85 8.41
N ARG A 258 -7.14 1.72 7.31
CA ARG A 258 -7.48 0.43 6.73
C ARG A 258 -7.13 0.40 5.26
N TYR A 259 -7.08 -0.80 4.70
CA TYR A 259 -7.05 -0.99 3.26
C TYR A 259 -8.11 -1.99 2.79
N TYR A 260 -8.51 -1.82 1.53
CA TYR A 260 -9.37 -2.74 0.82
C TYR A 260 -8.67 -3.18 -0.47
N MET A 261 -8.79 -4.47 -0.80
CA MET A 261 -8.29 -5.03 -2.04
C MET A 261 -9.51 -5.53 -2.82
N PRO A 262 -9.83 -4.92 -3.97
CA PRO A 262 -11.01 -5.32 -4.71
C PRO A 262 -10.84 -6.71 -5.33
N SER A 263 -11.94 -7.46 -5.39
CA SER A 263 -12.04 -8.66 -6.23
C SER A 263 -12.35 -8.32 -7.70
N ASP A 264 -12.86 -7.11 -7.95
CA ASP A 264 -13.49 -6.69 -9.21
C ASP A 264 -12.95 -5.32 -9.67
N SER A 265 -13.43 -4.78 -10.80
CA SER A 265 -13.03 -3.48 -11.35
C SER A 265 -13.49 -2.25 -10.53
N THR A 266 -14.23 -2.49 -9.44
CA THR A 266 -14.91 -1.49 -8.65
C THR A 266 -14.62 -1.72 -7.18
N VAL A 267 -14.14 -0.69 -6.46
CA VAL A 267 -13.71 -0.85 -5.06
C VAL A 267 -14.73 -0.19 -4.15
N ILE A 268 -15.35 -0.97 -3.27
CA ILE A 268 -16.29 -0.48 -2.26
C ILE A 268 -15.69 -0.76 -0.89
N ALA A 269 -15.39 0.31 -0.15
CA ALA A 269 -14.96 0.23 1.24
C ALA A 269 -16.06 0.81 2.13
N GLU A 270 -16.68 -0.04 2.95
CA GLU A 270 -17.60 0.42 3.99
C GLU A 270 -16.79 1.01 5.15
N LEU A 271 -17.04 2.28 5.44
CA LEU A 271 -16.38 2.99 6.53
C LEU A 271 -17.10 2.74 7.86
N ASP A 272 -18.44 2.71 7.79
CA ASP A 272 -19.38 2.40 8.87
C ASP A 272 -20.75 1.99 8.26
N ARG A 273 -21.73 1.59 9.08
CA ARG A 273 -23.06 1.12 8.67
C ARG A 273 -23.79 2.07 7.72
N SER A 274 -23.63 3.38 7.88
CA SER A 274 -24.31 4.38 7.07
C SER A 274 -23.42 5.00 5.99
N GLN A 275 -22.12 4.68 5.91
CA GLN A 275 -21.21 5.41 5.03
C GLN A 275 -20.11 4.55 4.44
N GLY A 276 -19.66 4.94 3.25
CA GLY A 276 -18.61 4.24 2.55
C GLY A 276 -17.96 5.09 1.48
N VAL A 277 -16.92 4.51 0.88
CA VAL A 277 -16.25 5.07 -0.28
C VAL A 277 -16.33 4.07 -1.41
N HIS A 278 -16.71 4.59 -2.56
CA HIS A 278 -16.62 3.90 -3.82
C HIS A 278 -15.51 4.55 -4.65
N TYR A 279 -14.57 3.74 -5.15
CA TYR A 279 -13.54 4.20 -6.06
C TYR A 279 -13.71 3.55 -7.44
N SER A 280 -13.83 4.39 -8.46
CA SER A 280 -13.90 3.98 -9.86
C SER A 280 -12.50 4.03 -10.47
N ILE A 281 -11.93 2.86 -10.77
CA ILE A 281 -10.62 2.76 -11.43
C ILE A 281 -10.66 3.42 -12.82
N ARG A 282 -11.77 3.25 -13.55
CA ARG A 282 -11.94 3.79 -14.91
C ARG A 282 -12.01 5.32 -14.92
N GLU A 283 -12.72 5.90 -13.97
CA GLU A 283 -12.93 7.35 -13.90
C GLU A 283 -11.88 8.08 -13.05
N ASN A 284 -11.03 7.32 -12.34
CA ASN A 284 -10.06 7.84 -11.39
C ASN A 284 -10.73 8.81 -10.40
N SER A 285 -11.84 8.36 -9.80
CA SER A 285 -12.73 9.18 -8.99
C SER A 285 -13.22 8.45 -7.75
N TYR A 286 -13.40 9.22 -6.68
CA TYR A 286 -14.02 8.81 -5.43
C TYR A 286 -15.46 9.28 -5.37
N ILE A 287 -16.33 8.41 -4.84
CA ILE A 287 -17.66 8.76 -4.38
C ILE A 287 -17.72 8.41 -2.89
N ILE A 288 -17.66 9.43 -2.04
CA ILE A 288 -17.91 9.29 -0.60
C ILE A 288 -19.41 9.39 -0.41
N TYR A 289 -20.03 8.40 0.23
CA TYR A 289 -21.48 8.37 0.38
C TYR A 289 -21.92 8.19 1.83
N TRP A 290 -23.10 8.74 2.14
CA TRP A 290 -23.81 8.52 3.39
C TRP A 290 -25.28 8.19 3.13
N ARG A 291 -25.81 7.16 3.81
CA ARG A 291 -27.15 6.61 3.62
C ARG A 291 -28.00 6.90 4.85
N THR A 292 -29.21 7.42 4.66
CA THR A 292 -30.14 7.72 5.77
C THR A 292 -30.73 6.48 6.43
N GLY A 293 -30.80 5.35 5.71
CA GLY A 293 -31.82 4.33 6.00
C GLY A 293 -33.22 4.85 5.71
N LEU A 294 -34.26 4.19 6.19
CA LEU A 294 -35.63 4.69 6.04
C LEU A 294 -35.92 5.78 7.08
N ILE A 295 -36.15 7.00 6.61
CA ILE A 295 -36.54 8.16 7.42
C ILE A 295 -38.00 8.55 7.15
N PRO A 296 -38.74 9.04 8.15
CA PRO A 296 -40.11 9.51 7.99
C PRO A 296 -40.19 10.82 7.19
N LEU A 297 -41.27 11.01 6.45
CA LEU A 297 -41.56 12.30 5.81
C LEU A 297 -42.09 13.33 6.83
N GLY A 298 -41.85 14.62 6.56
CA GLY A 298 -42.31 15.72 7.40
C GLY A 298 -41.50 15.94 8.69
N VAL A 299 -40.35 15.28 8.81
CA VAL A 299 -39.44 15.40 9.95
C VAL A 299 -38.11 15.97 9.46
N GLN A 300 -37.54 16.89 10.23
CA GLN A 300 -36.21 17.43 9.94
C GLN A 300 -35.11 16.45 10.34
N HIS A 301 -34.14 16.28 9.45
CA HIS A 301 -32.96 15.44 9.63
C HIS A 301 -31.70 16.23 9.31
N SER A 302 -30.61 16.01 10.03
CA SER A 302 -29.34 16.71 9.74
C SER A 302 -28.77 16.29 8.38
N ILE A 303 -28.24 17.25 7.62
CA ILE A 303 -27.44 16.95 6.43
C ILE A 303 -26.09 16.37 6.90
N PRO A 304 -25.62 15.24 6.33
CA PRO A 304 -24.38 14.62 6.77
C PRO A 304 -23.19 15.56 6.62
N TRP A 305 -22.23 15.42 7.54
CA TRP A 305 -20.97 16.18 7.58
C TRP A 305 -21.09 17.68 7.84
N THR A 306 -22.28 18.22 8.13
CA THR A 306 -22.48 19.66 8.44
C THR A 306 -22.42 19.99 9.93
N SER A 307 -22.00 19.04 10.78
CA SER A 307 -22.01 19.19 12.25
C SER A 307 -23.37 19.62 12.84
N GLY A 308 -24.47 19.40 12.11
CA GLY A 308 -25.82 19.79 12.51
C GLY A 308 -26.20 21.23 12.17
N GLU A 309 -25.35 22.01 11.51
CA GLU A 309 -25.63 23.40 11.13
C GLU A 309 -26.70 23.50 10.03
N MET A 310 -26.81 22.46 9.20
CA MET A 310 -27.85 22.35 8.18
C MET A 310 -28.68 21.08 8.37
N SER A 311 -29.96 21.20 8.06
CA SER A 311 -30.91 20.09 8.08
C SER A 311 -31.76 20.10 6.82
N PHE A 312 -32.42 18.98 6.57
CA PHE A 312 -33.35 18.82 5.46
C PHE A 312 -34.65 18.19 5.94
N GLU A 313 -35.73 18.46 5.23
CA GLU A 313 -37.02 17.82 5.42
C GLU A 313 -37.58 17.40 4.06
N ILE A 314 -38.11 16.19 3.99
CA ILE A 314 -38.78 15.69 2.80
C ILE A 314 -40.28 15.72 3.02
N ARG A 315 -41.02 16.33 2.10
CA ARG A 315 -42.49 16.34 2.09
C ARG A 315 -43.04 15.70 0.82
N PRO A 316 -44.25 15.13 0.86
CA PRO A 316 -44.94 14.70 -0.34
C PRO A 316 -45.10 15.87 -1.34
N ALA A 317 -44.79 15.64 -2.61
CA ALA A 317 -45.09 16.59 -3.67
C ALA A 317 -46.43 16.22 -4.36
N LYS A 318 -47.04 17.20 -5.05
CA LYS A 318 -48.24 16.93 -5.87
C LYS A 318 -47.93 16.04 -7.07
N THR A 319 -46.69 16.07 -7.55
CA THR A 319 -46.22 15.28 -8.69
C THR A 319 -45.97 13.83 -8.25
N PRO A 320 -46.62 12.82 -8.87
CA PRO A 320 -46.40 11.42 -8.52
C PRO A 320 -44.93 11.02 -8.65
N GLY A 321 -44.40 10.32 -7.63
CA GLY A 321 -43.01 9.85 -7.61
C GLY A 321 -41.97 10.94 -7.32
N ALA A 322 -42.39 12.18 -7.05
CA ALA A 322 -41.50 13.26 -6.64
C ALA A 322 -41.72 13.65 -5.17
N PHE A 323 -40.70 14.27 -4.58
CA PHE A 323 -40.76 14.78 -3.23
C PHE A 323 -40.32 16.24 -3.19
N ALA A 324 -40.83 17.02 -2.25
CA ALA A 324 -40.34 18.36 -1.99
C ALA A 324 -39.23 18.28 -0.93
N LEU A 325 -38.03 18.74 -1.29
CA LEU A 325 -36.87 18.82 -0.41
C LEU A 325 -36.76 20.26 0.11
N TYR A 326 -36.89 20.43 1.42
CA TYR A 326 -36.64 21.69 2.10
C TYR A 326 -35.28 21.62 2.76
N ILE A 327 -34.45 22.64 2.56
CA ILE A 327 -33.14 22.76 3.22
C ILE A 327 -33.21 23.91 4.22
N TYR A 328 -32.74 23.62 5.43
CA TYR A 328 -32.73 24.55 6.53
C TYR A 328 -31.31 24.86 6.98
N ARG A 329 -31.09 26.09 7.44
CA ARG A 329 -29.90 26.53 8.17
C ARG A 329 -30.35 27.35 9.37
N MET A 330 -29.88 27.01 10.57
CA MET A 330 -30.29 27.67 11.82
C MET A 330 -31.82 27.78 12.00
N GLY A 331 -32.58 26.80 11.48
CA GLY A 331 -34.04 26.74 11.56
C GLY A 331 -34.81 27.47 10.45
N GLU A 332 -34.13 28.24 9.59
CA GLU A 332 -34.76 28.95 8.47
C GLU A 332 -34.64 28.16 7.17
N VAL A 333 -35.68 28.21 6.31
CA VAL A 333 -35.65 27.59 4.98
C VAL A 333 -34.80 28.44 4.05
N ILE A 334 -33.72 27.85 3.54
CA ILE A 334 -32.78 28.50 2.62
C ILE A 334 -32.88 27.97 1.19
N ALA A 335 -33.46 26.78 1.00
CA ALA A 335 -33.74 26.24 -0.33
C ALA A 335 -34.97 25.32 -0.31
N CYS A 336 -35.63 25.22 -1.46
CA CYS A 336 -36.74 24.31 -1.68
C CYS A 336 -36.69 23.78 -3.12
N ASP A 337 -36.40 22.50 -3.26
CA ASP A 337 -36.23 21.85 -4.56
C ASP A 337 -37.18 20.68 -4.74
N LEU A 338 -37.49 20.38 -6.00
CA LEU A 338 -38.21 19.16 -6.36
C LEU A 338 -37.21 18.02 -6.51
N LEU A 339 -37.27 17.04 -5.61
CA LEU A 339 -36.46 15.83 -5.66
C LEU A 339 -37.11 14.79 -6.57
N VAL A 340 -36.55 14.65 -7.78
CA VAL A 340 -36.92 13.63 -8.76
C VAL A 340 -35.72 12.71 -8.99
N ASN A 341 -35.67 11.60 -8.26
CA ASN A 341 -34.59 10.61 -8.26
C ASN A 341 -33.24 11.14 -7.75
N VAL A 342 -32.62 12.13 -8.41
CA VAL A 342 -31.36 12.75 -7.99
C VAL A 342 -31.50 14.27 -8.03
N THR A 343 -31.04 14.95 -6.99
CA THR A 343 -30.86 16.41 -6.99
C THR A 343 -29.47 16.79 -6.47
N ARG A 344 -29.11 18.05 -6.62
CA ARG A 344 -27.88 18.63 -6.06
C ARG A 344 -28.25 19.62 -4.97
N ILE A 345 -27.50 19.58 -3.88
CA ILE A 345 -27.62 20.52 -2.78
C ILE A 345 -26.29 21.23 -2.55
N GLU A 346 -26.39 22.53 -2.32
CA GLU A 346 -25.25 23.39 -2.04
C GLU A 346 -25.11 23.54 -0.53
N VAL A 347 -23.91 23.24 -0.01
CA VAL A 347 -23.55 23.46 1.38
C VAL A 347 -22.55 24.61 1.40
N ASN A 348 -22.87 25.70 2.09
CA ASN A 348 -22.02 26.89 2.18
C ASN A 348 -21.88 27.33 3.65
N LEU A 349 -20.94 26.68 4.34
CA LEU A 349 -20.61 26.85 5.75
C LEU A 349 -19.17 27.33 5.94
N GLY A 350 -18.30 27.04 4.98
CA GLY A 350 -16.88 27.31 5.01
C GLY A 350 -16.53 28.79 4.80
N PRO A 351 -15.33 29.21 5.25
CA PRO A 351 -14.87 30.59 5.12
C PRO A 351 -14.54 31.02 3.69
N ASP A 352 -14.36 30.11 2.73
CA ASP A 352 -13.97 30.46 1.36
C ASP A 352 -15.14 30.99 0.51
N GLY A 353 -16.37 30.82 0.99
CA GLY A 353 -17.62 31.28 0.38
C GLY A 353 -18.04 30.50 -0.88
N LYS A 354 -17.35 29.41 -1.24
CA LYS A 354 -17.68 28.55 -2.38
C LYS A 354 -18.41 27.32 -1.91
N PRO A 355 -19.66 27.09 -2.35
CA PRO A 355 -20.43 25.97 -1.86
C PRO A 355 -19.86 24.62 -2.30
N THR A 356 -19.79 23.68 -1.37
CA THR A 356 -19.58 22.27 -1.64
C THR A 356 -20.88 21.63 -2.11
N ILE A 357 -20.81 20.92 -3.24
CA ILE A 357 -21.98 20.31 -3.87
C ILE A 357 -22.11 18.84 -3.45
N LEU A 358 -23.24 18.49 -2.85
CA LEU A 358 -23.62 17.09 -2.62
C LEU A 358 -24.69 16.66 -3.63
N GLU A 359 -24.58 15.45 -4.14
CA GLU A 359 -25.66 14.80 -4.88
C GLU A 359 -26.52 14.00 -3.89
N LEU A 360 -27.83 14.23 -3.93
CA LEU A 360 -28.81 13.53 -3.10
C LEU A 360 -29.67 12.64 -4.00
N GLU A 361 -29.62 11.33 -3.75
CA GLU A 361 -30.34 10.31 -4.51
C GLU A 361 -31.43 9.64 -3.67
N VAL A 362 -32.60 9.42 -4.26
CA VAL A 362 -33.67 8.58 -3.72
C VAL A 362 -33.38 7.12 -4.04
N VAL A 363 -33.10 6.32 -3.01
CA VAL A 363 -32.83 4.88 -3.18
C VAL A 363 -34.11 4.07 -3.08
N LYS A 364 -34.99 4.43 -2.15
CA LYS A 364 -36.23 3.69 -1.90
C LYS A 364 -37.27 4.59 -1.26
N ALA A 365 -38.53 4.40 -1.64
CA ALA A 365 -39.67 4.97 -0.94
C ALA A 365 -40.58 3.84 -0.43
N CYS A 366 -41.22 4.06 0.71
CA CYS A 366 -42.21 3.14 1.24
C CYS A 366 -43.48 3.17 0.39
N PRO A 367 -44.17 2.03 0.16
CA PRO A 367 -45.38 1.98 -0.67
C PRO A 367 -46.51 2.88 -0.16
N ASP A 368 -46.56 3.10 1.16
CA ASP A 368 -47.53 3.98 1.83
C ASP A 368 -47.12 5.47 1.81
N ALA A 369 -46.01 5.80 1.14
CA ALA A 369 -45.42 7.13 1.03
C ALA A 369 -45.16 7.82 2.39
N ARG A 370 -44.93 7.06 3.47
CA ARG A 370 -44.62 7.63 4.79
C ARG A 370 -43.13 7.76 5.08
N CYS A 371 -42.31 7.01 4.36
CA CYS A 371 -40.87 6.99 4.55
C CYS A 371 -40.09 6.93 3.23
N ILE A 372 -38.86 7.41 3.30
CA ILE A 372 -37.92 7.47 2.18
C ILE A 372 -36.50 7.11 2.65
N SER A 373 -35.71 6.53 1.76
CA SER A 373 -34.29 6.26 1.95
C SER A 373 -33.49 7.02 0.92
N LEU A 374 -32.54 7.82 1.40
CA LEU A 374 -31.74 8.71 0.59
C LEU A 374 -30.26 8.36 0.73
N VAL A 375 -29.48 8.74 -0.28
CA VAL A 375 -28.03 8.68 -0.25
C VAL A 375 -27.45 10.02 -0.67
N PHE A 376 -26.65 10.60 0.21
CA PHE A 376 -25.82 11.75 -0.05
C PHE A 376 -24.50 11.28 -0.64
N LYS A 377 -24.03 11.93 -1.69
CA LYS A 377 -22.79 11.59 -2.39
C LYS A 377 -21.95 12.83 -2.61
N LEU A 378 -20.68 12.74 -2.23
CA LEU A 378 -19.65 13.70 -2.57
C LEU A 378 -18.72 13.05 -3.60
N LYS A 379 -18.49 13.75 -4.73
CA LYS A 379 -17.62 13.28 -5.81
C LYS A 379 -16.30 14.03 -5.78
N ALA A 380 -15.21 13.30 -5.91
CA ALA A 380 -13.87 13.85 -6.00
C ALA A 380 -13.05 13.11 -7.05
N LYS A 381 -12.04 13.77 -7.63
CA LYS A 381 -11.15 13.17 -8.64
C LYS A 381 -9.74 12.97 -8.10
N GLY A 382 -9.03 12.01 -8.68
CA GLY A 382 -7.62 11.76 -8.43
C GLY A 382 -7.36 10.42 -7.73
N PRO A 383 -6.10 9.95 -7.74
CA PRO A 383 -5.70 8.71 -7.08
C PRO A 383 -5.33 8.90 -5.60
N VAL A 384 -5.15 10.16 -5.17
CA VAL A 384 -4.92 10.54 -3.79
C VAL A 384 -5.87 11.69 -3.49
N LEU A 385 -6.50 11.62 -2.33
CA LEU A 385 -7.48 12.59 -1.90
C LEU A 385 -7.24 12.92 -0.44
N ASN A 386 -6.75 14.13 -0.20
CA ASN A 386 -6.71 14.69 1.14
C ASN A 386 -8.08 15.29 1.46
N VAL A 387 -8.71 14.80 2.52
CA VAL A 387 -10.13 15.06 2.74
C VAL A 387 -10.36 16.36 3.49
N SER A 388 -9.32 16.88 4.16
CA SER A 388 -9.34 18.28 4.61
C SER A 388 -9.35 19.29 3.47
N GLU A 389 -9.02 18.88 2.25
CA GLU A 389 -9.04 19.73 1.05
C GLU A 389 -10.36 19.59 0.27
N LEU A 390 -11.27 18.71 0.72
CA LEU A 390 -12.57 18.47 0.10
C LEU A 390 -13.64 19.32 0.75
N GLY A 391 -13.76 20.57 0.30
CA GLY A 391 -14.83 21.46 0.74
C GLY A 391 -14.69 21.82 2.21
N ASP A 392 -14.25 23.05 2.49
CA ASP A 392 -14.19 23.60 3.85
C ASP A 392 -15.56 23.65 4.54
N ASP A 393 -16.65 23.47 3.79
CA ASP A 393 -18.01 23.36 4.29
C ASP A 393 -18.34 22.04 5.02
N LEU A 394 -17.57 20.96 4.81
CA LEU A 394 -17.91 19.62 5.29
C LEU A 394 -16.88 19.08 6.29
N ASN A 395 -17.36 18.61 7.43
CA ASN A 395 -16.56 17.92 8.43
C ASN A 395 -16.44 16.42 8.14
N LEU A 396 -15.71 16.06 7.09
CA LEU A 396 -15.43 14.67 6.73
C LEU A 396 -14.32 14.03 7.56
N THR A 397 -13.42 14.86 8.12
CA THR A 397 -12.25 14.44 8.91
C THR A 397 -12.61 13.75 10.23
N GLN A 398 -13.84 13.92 10.71
CA GLN A 398 -14.36 13.10 11.82
C GLN A 398 -14.37 11.59 11.51
N PHE A 399 -14.31 11.18 10.24
CA PHE A 399 -14.39 9.78 9.82
C PHE A 399 -13.18 9.31 9.01
N LEU A 400 -12.63 10.18 8.17
CA LEU A 400 -11.55 9.83 7.27
C LEU A 400 -10.69 11.05 6.93
N TYR A 401 -9.38 10.87 6.87
CA TYR A 401 -8.43 11.96 6.64
C TYR A 401 -7.86 11.93 5.23
N ILE A 402 -7.53 10.75 4.73
CA ILE A 402 -6.96 10.55 3.40
C ILE A 402 -7.55 9.30 2.77
N LEU A 403 -7.76 9.36 1.46
CA LEU A 403 -8.00 8.22 0.58
C LEU A 403 -6.87 8.14 -0.46
N TRP A 404 -6.39 6.93 -0.72
CA TRP A 404 -5.35 6.70 -1.71
C TRP A 404 -5.60 5.37 -2.43
N TRP A 405 -5.77 5.44 -3.75
CA TRP A 405 -5.66 4.31 -4.65
C TRP A 405 -4.21 4.12 -5.13
N ASP A 406 -3.54 3.06 -4.67
CA ASP A 406 -2.13 2.79 -5.01
C ASP A 406 -1.93 2.06 -6.36
N GLY A 407 -3.01 1.87 -7.12
CA GLY A 407 -3.03 1.04 -8.33
C GLY A 407 -3.53 -0.39 -8.10
N LYS A 408 -3.58 -0.84 -6.84
CA LYS A 408 -4.02 -2.20 -6.47
C LYS A 408 -5.04 -2.19 -5.33
N ARG A 409 -4.96 -1.24 -4.41
CA ARG A 409 -5.69 -1.19 -3.15
C ARG A 409 -6.20 0.21 -2.90
N LEU A 410 -7.34 0.27 -2.23
CA LEU A 410 -7.83 1.51 -1.63
C LEU A 410 -7.35 1.56 -0.18
N LEU A 411 -6.48 2.50 0.14
CA LEU A 411 -6.00 2.78 1.49
C LEU A 411 -6.69 4.03 2.03
N TRP A 412 -7.01 4.05 3.31
CA TRP A 412 -7.55 5.24 3.94
C TRP A 412 -7.14 5.40 5.40
N ALA A 413 -6.89 6.65 5.78
CA ALA A 413 -6.54 7.02 7.15
C ALA A 413 -7.80 7.35 7.93
N LYS A 414 -7.98 6.72 9.10
CA LYS A 414 -9.13 6.91 10.00
C LYS A 414 -8.82 7.81 11.19
N THR A 415 -7.54 8.03 11.50
CA THR A 415 -7.13 8.86 12.63
C THR A 415 -6.51 10.17 12.16
N PRO A 416 -6.55 11.21 13.00
CA PRO A 416 -5.67 12.36 12.84
C PRO A 416 -4.20 11.92 12.95
N GLU A 417 -3.31 12.89 12.75
CA GLU A 417 -1.89 12.70 13.01
C GLU A 417 -1.66 12.41 14.49
N ILE A 418 -0.97 11.32 14.74
CA ILE A 418 -0.62 10.82 16.06
C ILE A 418 0.89 10.92 16.18
N GLU A 419 1.36 11.62 17.20
CA GLU A 419 2.77 11.63 17.55
C GLU A 419 3.14 10.37 18.34
N VAL A 420 4.14 9.64 17.86
CA VAL A 420 4.59 8.36 18.42
C VAL A 420 6.05 8.50 18.88
N PRO A 421 6.35 8.36 20.17
CA PRO A 421 7.69 8.51 20.71
C PRO A 421 8.52 7.22 20.61
N SER A 422 9.83 7.39 20.56
CA SER A 422 10.83 6.33 20.67
C SER A 422 10.94 5.88 22.13
N TRP A 423 10.83 4.57 22.39
CA TRP A 423 11.00 3.97 23.72
C TRP A 423 12.44 3.49 23.96
N LEU A 424 13.13 3.06 22.91
CA LEU A 424 14.56 2.68 22.96
C LEU A 424 15.35 3.56 22.01
N PRO A 425 16.67 3.71 22.17
CA PRO A 425 17.52 4.18 21.09
C PRO A 425 17.26 3.25 19.89
N ASN A 426 16.57 3.76 18.87
CA ASN A 426 16.17 3.05 17.65
C ASN A 426 14.88 2.18 17.69
N LYS A 427 13.92 2.36 18.61
CA LYS A 427 12.57 1.71 18.52
C LYS A 427 11.45 2.54 19.13
N ALA A 428 10.29 2.62 18.47
CA ALA A 428 9.13 3.44 18.89
C ALA A 428 7.84 2.64 19.02
N HIS A 429 6.96 3.07 19.94
CA HIS A 429 5.85 2.25 20.43
C HIS A 429 4.51 2.99 20.39
N VAL A 430 3.48 2.34 19.84
CA VAL A 430 2.10 2.78 19.87
C VAL A 430 1.35 1.94 20.90
N ASN A 431 0.71 2.60 21.86
CA ASN A 431 -0.08 1.99 22.92
C ASN A 431 -1.57 2.32 22.71
N ILE A 432 -2.42 1.30 22.66
CA ILE A 432 -3.86 1.45 22.40
C ILE A 432 -4.64 0.57 23.37
N THR A 433 -5.56 1.16 24.11
CA THR A 433 -6.53 0.44 24.94
C THR A 433 -7.85 0.22 24.20
N ASP A 434 -8.65 -0.71 24.71
CA ASP A 434 -9.88 -1.23 24.08
C ASP A 434 -10.97 -0.18 23.84
N ASP A 435 -10.81 1.05 24.34
CA ASP A 435 -11.85 2.07 24.38
C ASP A 435 -11.53 3.32 23.54
N THR A 436 -10.83 3.20 22.41
CA THR A 436 -10.51 4.31 21.46
C THR A 436 -9.51 5.37 21.90
N TRP A 437 -8.96 5.30 23.12
CA TRP A 437 -7.97 6.28 23.59
C TRP A 437 -6.54 5.79 23.36
N LEU A 438 -5.94 6.37 22.32
CA LEU A 438 -4.55 6.18 21.94
C LEU A 438 -3.67 6.93 22.95
N THR A 439 -3.36 6.28 24.06
CA THR A 439 -2.57 6.88 25.13
C THR A 439 -1.12 6.49 24.94
N VAL A 440 -0.35 7.37 24.31
CA VAL A 440 1.10 7.29 24.29
C VAL A 440 1.60 7.43 25.73
N ALA A 441 2.01 6.32 26.35
CA ALA A 441 2.62 6.38 27.67
C ALA A 441 4.08 6.82 27.53
N ASP A 442 4.45 7.88 28.26
CA ASP A 442 5.85 8.24 28.50
C ASP A 442 6.51 7.12 29.31
N PRO A 443 7.45 6.37 28.71
CA PRO A 443 8.01 5.20 29.36
C PRO A 443 8.97 5.52 30.50
N SER A 444 9.42 6.79 30.62
CA SER A 444 10.22 7.23 31.77
C SER A 444 9.45 7.20 33.09
N LYS A 445 8.12 7.00 33.03
CA LYS A 445 7.22 6.86 34.18
C LYS A 445 6.87 5.40 34.52
N LEU A 446 7.48 4.44 33.83
CA LEU A 446 7.36 3.00 34.13
C LEU A 446 8.61 2.59 34.93
N GLU A 447 8.46 2.23 36.20
CA GLU A 447 9.57 1.76 37.05
C GLU A 447 9.87 0.25 36.85
N ASP A 448 11.14 -0.08 37.13
CA ASP A 448 11.89 -1.32 36.85
C ASP A 448 11.44 -2.62 37.49
#